data_AF-A0A954GTH0-F1
#
_entry.id   AF-A0A954GTH0-F1
#
_cell.length_a   1.000
_cell.length_b   1.000
_cell.length_c   1.000
_cell.angle_alpha   90.00
_cell.angle_beta   90.00
_cell.angle_gamma   90.00
#
_symmetry.space_group_name_H-M   'P 1'
#
loop_
_entity.id
_entity.type
_entity.pdbx_description
1 polymer ?
#
loop_
_entity_poly.entity_id
_entity_poly.type
_entity_poly.pdbx_seq_one_letter_code
_entity_poly.pdbx_strand_id
1 'polypeptide(L)'
;MSAIVDSIVEWGQNCEFVAKCPQKVTLHVKEFCDDLGAEHPEFLTIRPTLTAQPAFCFKNVMEAVEAGKGSLQAGWSIWQMRNAYLVAERHAILRTDSGLVDITPQFDGTNRIAFACTEEIPASFSMPCSYFPLTDHPLVLRSLELMRRNSELFFRGGFRSREFLRNDRESATCLRSYFLIDNKRSNAATRKKRKAERQRRKRSRK
;
A
#
# COMPACT_ATOMS: atom_id res chain seq x y z
N MET A 1 -14.92 14.85 16.58
CA MET A 1 -13.81 14.20 15.87
C MET A 1 -13.05 15.29 15.12
N SER A 2 -11.72 15.20 15.02
CA SER A 2 -10.90 16.25 14.38
C SER A 2 -11.17 16.28 12.88
N ALA A 3 -11.27 17.47 12.27
CA ALA A 3 -11.49 17.65 10.83
C ALA A 3 -10.43 16.95 9.95
N ILE A 4 -9.26 16.64 10.52
CA ILE A 4 -8.19 15.87 9.86
C ILE A 4 -8.54 14.36 9.83
N VAL A 5 -9.10 13.83 10.93
CA VAL A 5 -9.56 12.43 11.00
C VAL A 5 -10.68 12.22 9.99
N ASP A 6 -11.67 13.11 9.99
CA ASP A 6 -12.80 13.03 9.06
C ASP A 6 -12.30 13.14 7.62
N SER A 7 -11.29 13.98 7.35
CA SER A 7 -10.71 14.11 6.01
C SER A 7 -9.86 12.89 5.58
N ILE A 8 -9.12 12.25 6.48
CA ILE A 8 -8.33 11.05 6.17
C ILE A 8 -9.26 9.86 5.93
N VAL A 9 -10.31 9.73 6.74
CA VAL A 9 -11.36 8.72 6.59
C VAL A 9 -12.12 8.94 5.28
N GLU A 10 -12.53 10.18 5.00
CA GLU A 10 -13.24 10.53 3.76
C GLU A 10 -12.38 10.31 2.51
N TRP A 11 -11.07 10.54 2.59
CA TRP A 11 -10.17 10.27 1.47
C TRP A 11 -9.94 8.77 1.28
N GLY A 12 -9.63 8.04 2.34
CA GLY A 12 -9.40 6.59 2.30
C GLY A 12 -10.63 5.78 1.87
N GLN A 13 -11.84 6.26 2.15
CA GLN A 13 -13.09 5.60 1.78
C GLN A 13 -13.57 5.92 0.35
N ASN A 14 -13.11 7.01 -0.25
CA ASN A 14 -13.55 7.46 -1.58
C ASN A 14 -12.50 7.25 -2.69
N CYS A 15 -11.31 6.74 -2.38
CA CYS A 15 -10.34 6.35 -3.39
C CYS A 15 -10.86 5.15 -4.20
N GLU A 16 -11.07 5.35 -5.52
CA GLU A 16 -11.46 4.28 -6.44
C GLU A 16 -10.45 3.10 -6.43
N PHE A 17 -9.18 3.42 -6.22
CA PHE A 17 -8.09 2.45 -6.18
C PHE A 17 -7.42 2.46 -4.81
N VAL A 18 -7.66 1.40 -4.03
CA VAL A 18 -7.01 1.19 -2.73
C VAL A 18 -5.99 0.07 -2.87
N ALA A 19 -4.70 0.39 -2.63
CA ALA A 19 -3.64 -0.60 -2.57
C ALA A 19 -3.82 -1.48 -1.33
N LYS A 20 -3.50 -2.77 -1.44
CA LYS A 20 -3.73 -3.75 -0.38
C LYS A 20 -2.45 -4.45 0.03
N CYS A 21 -2.47 -5.09 1.19
CA CYS A 21 -1.35 -5.92 1.63
C CYS A 21 -0.99 -6.94 0.53
N PRO A 22 0.28 -7.01 0.09
CA PRO A 22 0.76 -7.98 -0.88
C PRO A 22 0.38 -9.40 -0.46
N GLN A 23 0.04 -10.26 -1.43
CA GLN A 23 -0.29 -11.65 -1.14
C GLN A 23 0.95 -12.51 -0.83
N LYS A 24 2.12 -12.05 -1.31
CA LYS A 24 3.42 -12.71 -1.13
C LYS A 24 4.54 -11.69 -1.21
N VAL A 25 5.64 -11.95 -0.53
CA VAL A 25 6.89 -11.21 -0.71
C VAL A 25 7.53 -11.68 -2.03
N THR A 26 7.47 -10.83 -3.06
CA THR A 26 8.10 -11.08 -4.37
C THR A 26 9.49 -10.46 -4.46
N LEU A 27 10.24 -10.75 -5.53
CA LEU A 27 11.52 -10.08 -5.78
C LEU A 27 11.37 -8.56 -5.84
N HIS A 28 10.39 -8.04 -6.59
CA HIS A 28 10.09 -6.59 -6.65
C HIS A 28 9.77 -5.98 -5.28
N VAL A 29 9.14 -6.75 -4.36
CA VAL A 29 8.86 -6.27 -3.00
C VAL A 29 10.16 -6.16 -2.19
N LYS A 30 11.09 -7.09 -2.38
CA LYS A 30 12.41 -7.02 -1.73
C LYS A 30 13.26 -5.88 -2.30
N GLU A 31 13.37 -5.79 -3.62
CA GLU A 31 14.07 -4.70 -4.31
C GLU A 31 13.55 -3.34 -3.86
N PHE A 32 12.23 -3.20 -3.72
CA PHE A 32 11.64 -1.96 -3.23
C PHE A 32 12.02 -1.66 -1.76
N CYS A 33 12.14 -2.68 -0.90
CA CYS A 33 12.61 -2.47 0.48
C CYS A 33 14.10 -2.10 0.52
N ASP A 34 14.91 -2.70 -0.35
CA ASP A 34 16.34 -2.40 -0.48
C ASP A 34 16.53 -0.92 -0.92
N ASP A 35 15.75 -0.45 -1.89
CA ASP A 35 15.73 0.95 -2.34
C ASP A 35 15.35 1.94 -1.21
N LEU A 36 14.59 1.47 -0.22
CA LEU A 36 14.17 2.25 0.94
C LEU A 36 15.19 2.21 2.10
N GLY A 37 16.28 1.45 1.97
CA GLY A 37 17.21 1.19 3.06
C GLY A 37 16.56 0.43 4.23
N ALA A 38 15.58 -0.42 3.92
CA ALA A 38 14.84 -1.19 4.91
C ALA A 38 15.24 -2.66 4.88
N GLU A 39 14.99 -3.36 5.99
CA GLU A 39 15.17 -4.80 6.07
C GLU A 39 14.15 -5.55 5.20
N HIS A 40 14.36 -6.86 5.05
CA HIS A 40 13.42 -7.70 4.33
C HIS A 40 12.02 -7.68 4.95
N PRO A 41 10.96 -7.54 4.13
CA PRO A 41 9.62 -7.41 4.65
C PRO A 41 9.10 -8.74 5.19
N GLU A 42 8.40 -8.66 6.31
CA GLU A 42 7.69 -9.78 6.93
C GLU A 42 6.19 -9.51 7.04
N PHE A 43 5.41 -10.58 7.11
CA PHE A 43 3.97 -10.46 7.31
C PHE A 43 3.64 -10.44 8.80
N LEU A 44 3.13 -9.31 9.27
CA LEU A 44 2.69 -9.14 10.65
C LEU A 44 1.17 -9.28 10.78
N THR A 45 0.74 -9.87 11.90
CA THR A 45 -0.68 -9.90 12.27
C THR A 45 -1.05 -8.57 12.92
N ILE A 46 -2.20 -8.04 12.55
CA ILE A 46 -2.75 -6.82 13.13
C ILE A 46 -3.65 -7.20 14.32
N ARG A 47 -3.34 -6.67 15.49
CA ARG A 47 -4.06 -6.89 16.75
C ARG A 47 -4.36 -5.55 17.42
N PRO A 48 -5.41 -4.85 16.98
CA PRO A 48 -5.73 -3.53 17.51
C PRO A 48 -5.99 -3.55 19.01
N THR A 49 -5.56 -2.50 19.71
CA THR A 49 -6.02 -2.24 21.07
C THR A 49 -7.41 -1.59 21.05
N LEU A 50 -8.11 -1.60 22.18
CA LEU A 50 -9.46 -1.01 22.29
C LEU A 50 -9.50 0.49 21.94
N THR A 51 -8.39 1.20 22.14
CA THR A 51 -8.28 2.64 21.90
C THR A 51 -7.59 2.98 20.59
N ALA A 52 -7.07 1.98 19.86
CA ALA A 52 -6.31 2.22 18.65
C ALA A 52 -7.18 2.83 17.54
N GLN A 53 -6.62 3.83 16.85
CA GLN A 53 -7.31 4.55 15.78
C GLN A 53 -6.67 4.24 14.41
N PRO A 54 -7.47 4.00 13.35
CA PRO A 54 -6.95 3.84 12.00
C PRO A 54 -6.14 5.07 11.55
N ALA A 55 -5.08 4.87 10.77
CA ALA A 55 -4.16 5.93 10.31
C ALA A 55 -3.37 6.68 11.41
N PHE A 56 -3.47 6.26 12.68
CA PHE A 56 -2.72 6.86 13.80
C PHE A 56 -1.64 5.91 14.36
N CYS A 57 -0.88 5.24 13.48
CA CYS A 57 0.04 4.19 13.90
C CYS A 57 1.06 4.63 14.96
N PHE A 58 1.69 5.79 14.77
CA PHE A 58 2.65 6.33 15.73
C PHE A 58 2.00 6.60 17.10
N LYS A 59 0.84 7.26 17.11
CA LYS A 59 0.10 7.54 18.35
C LYS A 59 -0.29 6.24 19.07
N ASN A 60 -0.85 5.28 18.35
CA ASN A 60 -1.25 3.99 18.91
C ASN A 60 -0.06 3.28 19.58
N VAL A 61 1.11 3.28 18.93
CA VAL A 61 2.33 2.66 19.46
C VAL A 61 2.86 3.44 20.66
N MET A 62 2.93 4.76 20.60
CA MET A 62 3.41 5.57 21.73
C MET A 62 2.54 5.41 22.97
N GLU A 63 1.21 5.37 22.84
CA GLU A 63 0.31 5.08 23.96
C GLU A 63 0.58 3.69 24.58
N ALA A 64 0.92 2.69 23.77
CA ALA A 64 1.28 1.36 24.26
C ALA A 64 2.66 1.34 24.96
N VAL A 65 3.63 2.08 24.41
CA VAL A 65 4.98 2.24 25.00
C VAL A 65 4.91 2.94 26.35
N GLU A 66 4.14 4.03 26.45
CA GLU A 66 3.89 4.75 27.72
C GLU A 66 3.23 3.86 28.78
N ALA A 67 2.40 2.92 28.36
CA ALA A 67 1.81 1.90 29.22
C ALA A 67 2.75 0.73 29.55
N GLY A 68 4.03 0.78 29.16
CA GLY A 68 5.03 -0.25 29.44
C GLY A 68 4.86 -1.54 28.65
N LYS A 69 4.16 -1.51 27.50
CA LYS A 69 3.83 -2.73 26.72
C LYS A 69 4.89 -3.11 25.68
N GLY A 70 5.98 -2.36 25.57
CA GLY A 70 7.04 -2.61 24.60
C GLY A 70 7.78 -1.34 24.19
N SER A 71 8.36 -1.38 23.00
CA SER A 71 9.09 -0.28 22.37
C SER A 71 8.60 -0.01 20.95
N LEU A 72 8.91 1.17 20.42
CA LEU A 72 8.61 1.54 19.04
C LEU A 72 9.58 0.85 18.07
N GLN A 73 9.04 0.17 17.06
CA GLN A 73 9.76 -0.21 15.85
C GLN A 73 9.29 0.65 14.68
N ALA A 74 10.21 1.36 14.05
CA ALA A 74 9.94 2.14 12.83
C ALA A 74 10.14 1.28 11.58
N GLY A 75 9.47 1.66 10.49
CA GLY A 75 9.66 1.00 9.21
C GLY A 75 8.71 1.49 8.14
N TRP A 76 8.42 0.60 7.21
CA TRP A 76 7.54 0.82 6.08
C TRP A 76 6.46 -0.25 5.99
N SER A 77 5.22 0.18 5.84
CA SER A 77 4.13 -0.67 5.39
C SER A 77 4.15 -0.74 3.86
N ILE A 78 4.24 -1.95 3.32
CA ILE A 78 4.26 -2.18 1.89
C ILE A 78 2.86 -2.56 1.41
N TRP A 79 2.34 -1.79 0.47
CA TRP A 79 1.06 -2.03 -0.17
C TRP A 79 1.24 -2.26 -1.67
N GLN A 80 0.36 -3.06 -2.26
CA GLN A 80 0.40 -3.43 -3.66
C GLN A 80 -0.92 -3.11 -4.36
N MET A 81 -0.81 -2.43 -5.50
CA MET A 81 -1.91 -2.20 -6.43
C MET A 81 -1.80 -3.19 -7.60
N ARG A 82 -2.44 -4.35 -7.48
CA ARG A 82 -2.47 -5.42 -8.51
C ARG A 82 -1.08 -5.64 -9.12
N ASN A 83 -0.96 -5.58 -10.45
CA ASN A 83 0.28 -5.65 -11.22
C ASN A 83 0.75 -4.26 -11.68
N ALA A 84 0.27 -3.17 -11.06
CA ALA A 84 0.60 -1.82 -11.46
C ALA A 84 1.81 -1.27 -10.67
N TYR A 85 1.72 -1.26 -9.34
CA TYR A 85 2.77 -0.66 -8.51
C TYR A 85 2.74 -1.18 -7.05
N LEU A 86 3.82 -0.88 -6.33
CA LEU A 86 3.93 -0.94 -4.88
C LEU A 86 3.97 0.49 -4.31
N VAL A 87 3.52 0.65 -3.06
CA VAL A 87 3.66 1.88 -2.29
C VAL A 87 4.14 1.55 -0.88
N ALA A 88 5.10 2.33 -0.39
CA ALA A 88 5.61 2.24 0.97
C ALA A 88 5.14 3.47 1.75
N GLU A 89 4.48 3.21 2.86
CA GLU A 89 3.98 4.22 3.80
C GLU A 89 4.73 4.09 5.12
N ARG A 90 5.14 5.22 5.71
CA ARG A 90 5.81 5.20 7.01
C ARG A 90 4.88 4.63 8.07
N HIS A 91 5.38 3.66 8.84
CA HIS A 91 4.55 2.94 9.80
C HIS A 91 5.29 2.62 11.09
N ALA A 92 4.54 2.69 12.19
CA ALA A 92 5.00 2.35 13.52
C ALA A 92 4.41 1.01 13.96
N ILE A 93 5.28 0.15 14.49
CA ILE A 93 4.95 -1.17 15.01
C ILE A 93 5.34 -1.25 16.48
N LEU A 94 4.58 -2.01 17.27
CA LEU A 94 4.95 -2.29 18.65
C LEU A 94 5.88 -3.51 18.69
N ARG A 95 7.08 -3.32 19.27
CA ARG A 95 8.03 -4.39 19.57
C ARG A 95 7.86 -4.82 21.02
N THR A 96 7.46 -6.07 21.21
CA THR A 96 7.30 -6.72 22.52
C THR A 96 8.35 -7.83 22.68
N ASP A 97 8.40 -8.44 23.87
CA ASP A 97 9.26 -9.62 24.11
C ASP A 97 8.87 -10.83 23.25
N SER A 98 7.63 -10.87 22.76
CA SER A 98 7.12 -11.92 21.88
C SER A 98 7.29 -11.63 20.38
N GLY A 99 7.86 -10.47 20.02
CA GLY A 99 8.16 -10.07 18.65
C GLY A 99 7.44 -8.79 18.22
N LEU A 100 7.21 -8.67 16.91
CA LEU A 100 6.59 -7.50 16.30
C LEU A 100 5.09 -7.69 16.11
N VAL A 101 4.30 -6.68 16.50
CA VAL A 101 2.84 -6.68 16.34
C VAL A 101 2.35 -5.31 15.86
N ASP A 102 1.55 -5.31 14.80
CA ASP A 102 0.83 -4.11 14.40
C ASP A 102 -0.42 -3.97 15.26
N ILE A 103 -0.56 -2.84 15.94
CA ILE A 103 -1.73 -2.53 16.78
C ILE A 103 -2.64 -1.48 16.14
N THR A 104 -2.39 -1.12 14.87
CA THR A 104 -3.15 -0.12 14.13
C THR A 104 -4.23 -0.78 13.27
N PRO A 105 -5.52 -0.54 13.54
CA PRO A 105 -6.59 -1.11 12.73
C PRO A 105 -6.58 -0.54 11.30
N GLN A 106 -6.89 -1.39 10.33
CA GLN A 106 -7.01 -1.01 8.92
C GLN A 106 -8.45 -0.67 8.57
N PHE A 107 -8.65 0.30 7.68
CA PHE A 107 -9.98 0.75 7.25
C PHE A 107 -10.81 -0.36 6.58
N ASP A 108 -10.15 -1.30 5.89
CA ASP A 108 -10.81 -2.39 5.18
C ASP A 108 -10.98 -3.67 6.03
N GLY A 109 -10.62 -3.61 7.32
CA GLY A 109 -10.69 -4.74 8.25
C GLY A 109 -9.64 -5.82 8.00
N THR A 110 -8.66 -5.59 7.11
CA THR A 110 -7.54 -6.51 6.92
C THR A 110 -6.78 -6.68 8.24
N ASN A 111 -6.41 -7.92 8.57
CA ASN A 111 -5.73 -8.28 9.81
C ASN A 111 -4.24 -8.65 9.61
N ARG A 112 -3.67 -8.27 8.46
CA ARG A 112 -2.29 -8.58 8.09
C ARG A 112 -1.65 -7.45 7.29
N ILE A 113 -0.39 -7.15 7.59
CA ILE A 113 0.41 -6.14 6.89
C ILE A 113 1.74 -6.72 6.44
N ALA A 114 2.32 -6.21 5.35
CA ALA A 114 3.70 -6.47 4.98
C ALA A 114 4.54 -5.31 5.50
N PHE A 115 5.46 -5.59 6.42
CA PHE A 115 6.24 -4.58 7.13
C PHE A 115 7.73 -4.80 6.94
N ALA A 116 8.45 -3.75 6.57
CA ALA A 116 9.90 -3.73 6.45
C ALA A 116 10.48 -2.81 7.53
N CYS A 117 11.29 -3.37 8.44
CA CYS A 117 11.91 -2.61 9.53
C CYS A 117 12.95 -1.61 9.00
N THR A 118 13.10 -0.49 9.69
CA THR A 118 14.29 0.38 9.56
C THR A 118 14.97 0.51 10.91
N GLU A 119 16.31 0.57 10.92
CA GLU A 119 17.07 0.80 12.16
C GLU A 119 16.82 2.22 12.69
N GLU A 120 16.75 3.20 11.79
CA GLU A 120 16.53 4.59 12.16
C GLU A 120 15.04 4.87 12.44
N ILE A 121 14.79 5.51 13.59
CA ILE A 121 13.50 6.09 13.91
C ILE A 121 13.46 7.49 13.29
N PRO A 122 12.54 7.76 12.35
CA PRO A 122 12.48 9.06 11.70
C PRO A 122 12.01 10.13 12.67
N ALA A 123 12.44 11.38 12.43
CA ALA A 123 11.97 12.55 13.20
C ALA A 123 10.45 12.79 13.06
N SER A 124 9.83 12.28 12.00
CA SER A 124 8.39 12.35 11.75
C SER A 124 7.92 11.08 11.05
N PHE A 125 6.76 10.56 11.47
CA PHE A 125 6.03 9.51 10.74
C PHE A 125 5.08 10.08 9.68
N SER A 126 4.84 11.38 9.70
CA SER A 126 4.20 12.09 8.59
C SER A 126 5.28 12.39 7.56
N MET A 127 5.40 11.55 6.54
CA MET A 127 6.33 11.72 5.42
C MET A 127 5.64 11.31 4.12
N PRO A 128 6.09 11.80 2.96
CA PRO A 128 5.61 11.33 1.67
C PRO A 128 5.81 9.82 1.50
N CYS A 129 4.83 9.16 0.89
CA CYS A 129 4.93 7.76 0.49
C CYS A 129 5.92 7.60 -0.65
N SER A 130 6.62 6.46 -0.67
CA SER A 130 7.44 6.04 -1.80
C SER A 130 6.65 5.10 -2.71
N TYR A 131 6.99 5.05 -3.99
CA TYR A 131 6.27 4.25 -4.99
C TYR A 131 7.25 3.53 -5.91
N PHE A 132 6.92 2.29 -6.26
CA PHE A 132 7.71 1.43 -7.15
C PHE A 132 6.84 0.85 -8.27
N PRO A 133 7.16 1.07 -9.56
CA PRO A 133 6.38 0.52 -10.66
C PRO A 133 6.58 -0.99 -10.80
N LEU A 134 5.50 -1.75 -11.02
CA LEU A 134 5.55 -3.17 -11.39
C LEU A 134 5.40 -3.37 -12.91
N THR A 135 5.30 -2.27 -13.67
CA THR A 135 5.17 -2.25 -15.12
C THR A 135 5.64 -0.91 -15.68
N ASP A 136 6.25 -0.95 -16.87
CA ASP A 136 6.67 0.25 -17.61
C ASP A 136 5.53 0.89 -18.42
N HIS A 137 4.27 0.51 -18.17
CA HIS A 137 3.15 1.06 -18.91
C HIS A 137 3.03 2.58 -18.67
N PRO A 138 2.99 3.42 -19.71
CA PRO A 138 3.08 4.88 -19.56
C PRO A 138 1.98 5.48 -18.69
N LEU A 139 0.77 4.91 -18.73
CA LEU A 139 -0.33 5.31 -17.84
C LEU A 139 -0.01 5.06 -16.35
N VAL A 140 0.65 3.94 -16.02
CA VAL A 140 1.03 3.65 -14.63
C VAL A 140 2.12 4.61 -14.18
N LEU A 141 3.15 4.81 -15.01
CA LEU A 141 4.23 5.76 -14.72
C LEU A 141 3.70 7.19 -14.50
N ARG A 142 2.75 7.64 -15.35
CA ARG A 142 2.09 8.94 -15.18
C ARG A 142 1.27 9.02 -13.88
N SER A 143 0.53 7.97 -13.54
CA SER A 143 -0.22 7.91 -12.28
C SER A 143 0.74 8.02 -11.08
N LEU A 144 1.85 7.28 -11.08
CA LEU A 144 2.84 7.34 -10.00
C LEU A 144 3.51 8.71 -9.87
N GLU A 145 3.80 9.39 -10.97
CA GLU A 145 4.30 10.77 -10.96
C GLU A 145 3.33 11.71 -10.23
N LEU A 146 2.04 11.63 -10.55
CA LEU A 146 1.00 12.46 -9.93
C LEU A 146 0.78 12.10 -8.46
N MET A 147 0.82 10.81 -8.12
CA MET A 147 0.68 10.35 -6.74
C MET A 147 1.85 10.81 -5.86
N ARG A 148 3.09 10.77 -6.36
CA ARG A 148 4.26 11.33 -5.66
C ARG A 148 4.07 12.83 -5.38
N ARG A 149 3.63 13.60 -6.37
CA ARG A 149 3.31 15.03 -6.18
C ARG A 149 2.22 15.25 -5.13
N ASN A 150 1.18 14.42 -5.14
CA ASN A 150 0.12 14.50 -4.13
C ASN A 150 0.60 14.12 -2.75
N SER A 151 1.49 13.15 -2.62
CA SER A 151 2.07 12.78 -1.33
C SER A 151 2.91 13.91 -0.74
N GLU A 152 3.70 14.60 -1.57
CA GLU A 152 4.41 15.82 -1.19
C GLU A 152 3.46 16.96 -0.80
N LEU A 153 2.41 17.19 -1.59
CA LEU A 153 1.40 18.21 -1.28
C LEU A 153 0.69 17.88 0.04
N PHE A 154 0.33 16.62 0.27
CA PHE A 154 -0.29 16.17 1.51
C PHE A 154 0.62 16.47 2.71
N PHE A 155 1.89 16.07 2.63
CA PHE A 155 2.88 16.31 3.68
C PHE A 155 3.03 17.80 4.02
N ARG A 156 2.93 18.69 3.04
CA ARG A 156 3.02 20.15 3.23
C ARG A 156 1.67 20.82 3.56
N GLY A 157 0.61 20.04 3.84
CA GLY A 157 -0.72 20.55 4.19
C GLY A 157 -1.61 20.97 3.01
N GLY A 158 -1.20 20.69 1.77
CA GLY A 158 -1.89 21.04 0.53
C GLY A 158 -2.95 20.04 0.04
N PHE A 159 -3.42 19.11 0.88
CA PHE A 159 -4.30 18.00 0.51
C PHE A 159 -5.72 18.40 0.03
N ARG A 160 -6.08 19.69 0.12
CA ARG A 160 -7.33 20.26 -0.44
C ARG A 160 -7.09 21.30 -1.53
N SER A 161 -5.85 21.43 -1.98
CA SER A 161 -5.51 22.35 -3.07
C SER A 161 -6.16 21.90 -4.38
N ARG A 162 -6.41 22.85 -5.29
CA ARG A 162 -6.90 22.54 -6.64
C ARG A 162 -5.93 21.61 -7.38
N GLU A 163 -4.64 21.79 -7.15
CA GLU A 163 -3.60 20.94 -7.72
C GLU A 163 -3.72 19.50 -7.23
N PHE A 164 -3.86 19.30 -5.91
CA PHE A 164 -4.02 17.97 -5.33
C PHE A 164 -5.22 17.23 -5.92
N LEU A 165 -6.37 17.90 -5.98
CA LEU A 165 -7.60 17.33 -6.55
C LEU A 165 -7.48 17.04 -8.05
N ARG A 166 -6.76 17.88 -8.80
CA ARG A 166 -6.50 17.67 -10.23
C ARG A 166 -5.62 16.43 -10.44
N ASN A 167 -4.51 16.35 -9.72
CA ASN A 167 -3.56 15.23 -9.79
C ASN A 167 -4.26 13.91 -9.43
N ASP A 168 -5.10 13.92 -8.41
CA ASP A 168 -5.85 12.73 -7.98
C ASP A 168 -6.80 12.22 -9.08
N ARG A 169 -7.60 13.12 -9.67
CA ARG A 169 -8.50 12.78 -10.78
C ARG A 169 -7.77 12.27 -12.01
N GLU A 170 -6.65 12.89 -12.37
CA GLU A 170 -5.83 12.48 -13.52
C GLU A 170 -5.18 11.12 -13.25
N SER A 171 -4.61 10.91 -12.06
CA SER A 171 -4.04 9.63 -11.65
C SER A 171 -5.07 8.50 -11.72
N ALA A 172 -6.27 8.70 -11.16
CA ALA A 172 -7.36 7.75 -11.24
C ALA A 172 -7.75 7.45 -12.69
N THR A 173 -7.77 8.45 -13.57
CA THR A 173 -8.06 8.28 -15.00
C THR A 173 -7.03 7.41 -15.70
N CYS A 174 -5.74 7.61 -15.40
CA CYS A 174 -4.66 6.78 -15.91
C CYS A 174 -4.81 5.32 -15.44
N LEU A 175 -5.05 5.08 -14.15
CA LEU A 175 -5.22 3.73 -13.60
C LEU A 175 -6.46 3.03 -14.15
N ARG A 176 -7.62 3.71 -14.24
CA ARG A 176 -8.83 3.19 -14.90
C ARG A 176 -8.51 2.70 -16.31
N SER A 177 -7.87 3.55 -17.10
CA SER A 177 -7.54 3.24 -18.50
C SER A 177 -6.56 2.07 -18.61
N TYR A 178 -5.55 2.03 -17.74
CA TYR A 178 -4.61 0.90 -17.67
C TYR A 178 -5.33 -0.41 -17.33
N PHE A 179 -6.15 -0.44 -16.29
CA PHE A 179 -6.84 -1.66 -15.88
C PHE A 179 -7.86 -2.14 -16.91
N LEU A 180 -8.49 -1.24 -17.67
CA LEU A 180 -9.33 -1.64 -18.81
C LEU A 180 -8.51 -2.37 -19.89
N ILE A 181 -7.30 -1.88 -20.20
CA ILE A 181 -6.40 -2.52 -21.17
C ILE A 181 -5.88 -3.86 -20.62
N ASP A 182 -5.41 -3.90 -19.39
CA ASP A 182 -4.90 -5.09 -18.72
C ASP A 182 -5.96 -6.21 -18.64
N ASN A 183 -7.18 -5.85 -18.24
CA ASN A 183 -8.30 -6.79 -18.19
C ASN A 183 -8.63 -7.36 -19.58
N LYS A 184 -8.62 -6.53 -20.64
CA LYS A 184 -8.82 -7.00 -22.03
C LYS A 184 -7.72 -7.98 -22.46
N ARG A 185 -6.46 -7.69 -22.15
CA ARG A 185 -5.31 -8.57 -22.45
C ARG A 185 -5.43 -9.91 -21.72
N SER A 186 -5.71 -9.88 -20.42
CA SER A 186 -5.91 -11.07 -19.58
C SER A 186 -7.05 -11.96 -20.06
N ASN A 187 -8.18 -11.36 -20.46
CA ASN A 187 -9.32 -12.07 -21.01
C ASN A 187 -9.00 -12.72 -22.36
N ALA A 188 -8.27 -12.03 -23.24
CA ALA A 188 -7.84 -12.57 -24.52
C ALA A 188 -6.88 -13.77 -24.35
N ALA A 189 -5.91 -13.66 -23.44
CA ALA A 189 -4.99 -14.74 -23.10
C ALA A 189 -5.73 -15.99 -22.57
N THR A 190 -6.69 -15.78 -21.67
CA THR A 190 -7.52 -16.87 -21.11
C THR A 190 -8.34 -17.57 -22.19
N ARG A 191 -8.96 -16.82 -23.11
CA ARG A 191 -9.70 -17.37 -24.25
C ARG A 191 -8.80 -18.20 -25.17
N LYS A 192 -7.59 -17.71 -25.48
CA LYS A 192 -6.60 -18.46 -26.28
C LYS A 192 -6.19 -19.77 -25.61
N LYS A 193 -5.89 -19.76 -24.30
CA LYS A 193 -5.53 -20.96 -23.53
C LYS A 193 -6.63 -22.01 -23.55
N ARG A 194 -7.89 -21.62 -23.29
CA ARG A 194 -9.05 -22.52 -23.36
C ARG A 194 -9.26 -23.13 -24.75
N LYS A 195 -9.06 -22.34 -25.82
CA LYS A 195 -9.17 -22.83 -27.19
C LYS A 195 -8.08 -23.86 -27.52
N ALA A 196 -6.83 -23.60 -27.13
CA ALA A 196 -5.72 -24.52 -27.30
C ALA A 196 -5.94 -25.84 -26.52
N GLU A 197 -6.43 -25.76 -25.29
CA GLU A 197 -6.74 -26.96 -24.49
C GLU A 197 -7.86 -27.80 -25.11
N ARG A 198 -8.94 -27.18 -25.59
CA ARG A 198 -10.01 -27.87 -26.31
C ARG A 198 -9.49 -28.57 -27.58
N GLN A 199 -8.60 -27.92 -28.33
CA GLN A 199 -7.97 -28.51 -29.50
C GLN A 199 -7.08 -29.70 -29.15
N ARG A 200 -6.29 -29.61 -28.07
CA ARG A 200 -5.45 -30.72 -27.56
C ARG A 200 -6.31 -31.92 -27.15
N ARG A 201 -7.39 -31.71 -26.39
CA ARG A 201 -8.33 -32.77 -26.00
C ARG A 201 -9.05 -33.43 -27.19
N LYS A 202 -9.30 -32.68 -28.27
CA LYS A 202 -9.86 -33.25 -29.51
C LYS A 202 -8.85 -34.11 -30.26
N ARG A 203 -7.57 -33.72 -30.26
CA ARG A 203 -6.49 -34.48 -30.91
C ARG A 203 -6.11 -35.74 -30.15
N SER A 204 -6.22 -35.77 -28.82
CA SER A 204 -5.93 -36.96 -28.00
C SER A 204 -7.07 -37.98 -27.95
N ARG A 205 -8.20 -37.72 -28.64
CA ARG A 205 -9.36 -38.62 -28.75
C ARG A 205 -9.48 -39.24 -30.16
N LYS A 206 -8.56 -38.90 -31.06
CA LYS A 206 -8.35 -39.55 -32.36
C LYS A 206 -7.09 -40.39 -32.26
#